data_AF-A0A844EIS5-F1
#
_entry.id   AF-A0A844EIS5-F1
#
_cell.length_a   1.000
_cell.length_b   1.000
_cell.length_c   1.000
_cell.angle_alpha   90.00
_cell.angle_beta   90.00
_cell.angle_gamma   90.00
#
_symmetry.space_group_name_H-M   'P 1'
#
loop_
_entity.id
_entity.type
_entity.pdbx_description
1 polymer ?
#
loop_
_entity_poly.entity_id
_entity_poly.type
_entity_poly.pdbx_seq_one_letter_code
_entity_poly.pdbx_strand_id
1 'polypeptide(L)'
;HASPVKEVALKYGIKVFQPVKLSGSDEMQEIIDLQPDLIVTAAYGQFLPTKLIESAKIAAINVHGSLLPKYRGGAPVQYSIMNG
;
A
#
# COMPACT_ATOMS: atom_id res chain seq x y z
N HIS A 1 15.46 11.45 -4.47
CA HIS A 1 14.30 11.88 -5.28
C HIS A 1 13.02 11.59 -4.48
N ALA A 2 11.99 12.42 -4.56
CA ALA A 2 10.68 12.08 -3.99
C ALA A 2 10.02 10.99 -4.86
N SER A 3 9.18 10.12 -4.30
CA SER A 3 8.41 9.19 -5.15
C SER A 3 7.34 9.96 -5.93
N PRO A 4 6.91 9.48 -7.11
CA PRO A 4 5.81 10.09 -7.85
C PRO A 4 4.53 10.24 -7.01
N VAL A 5 4.25 9.26 -6.14
CA VAL A 5 3.11 9.31 -5.20
C VAL A 5 3.25 10.49 -4.22
N LYS A 6 4.44 10.73 -3.67
CA LYS A 6 4.70 11.86 -2.76
C LYS A 6 4.52 13.19 -3.48
N GLU A 7 5.05 13.33 -4.70
CA GLU A 7 4.94 14.56 -5.49
C GLU A 7 3.49 14.94 -5.74
N VAL A 8 2.66 13.97 -6.14
CA VAL A 8 1.22 14.17 -6.35
C VAL A 8 0.49 14.51 -5.05
N ALA A 9 0.78 13.80 -3.96
CA ALA A 9 0.15 14.07 -2.66
C ALA A 9 0.43 15.51 -2.18
N LEU A 10 1.69 15.96 -2.27
CA LEU A 10 2.07 17.33 -1.91
C LEU A 10 1.41 18.38 -2.81
N LYS A 11 1.30 18.11 -4.12
CA LYS A 11 0.61 18.99 -5.08
C LYS A 11 -0.84 19.27 -4.68
N TYR A 12 -1.52 18.27 -4.12
CA TYR A 12 -2.93 18.39 -3.70
C TYR A 12 -3.12 18.61 -2.20
N GLY A 13 -2.05 18.87 -1.45
CA GLY A 13 -2.14 19.13 0.00
C GLY A 13 -2.57 17.91 0.83
N ILE A 14 -2.37 16.69 0.31
CA ILE A 14 -2.70 15.44 1.01
C ILE A 14 -1.59 15.13 2.02
N LYS A 15 -1.96 14.80 3.27
CA LYS A 15 -1.01 14.40 4.31
C LYS A 15 -0.21 13.18 3.86
N VAL A 16 1.12 13.24 4.02
CA VAL A 16 2.04 12.18 3.61
C VAL A 16 2.68 11.56 4.85
N PHE A 17 2.56 10.23 4.98
CA PHE A 17 3.27 9.42 5.97
C PHE A 17 4.42 8.66 5.29
N GLN A 18 5.63 8.70 5.86
CA GLN A 18 6.80 7.99 5.32
C GLN A 18 7.62 7.30 6.43
N PRO A 19 7.00 6.41 7.24
CA PRO A 19 7.73 5.71 8.27
C PRO A 19 8.82 4.82 7.65
N VAL A 20 9.99 4.79 8.26
CA VAL A 20 11.07 3.85 7.89
C VAL A 20 10.59 2.40 8.04
N LYS A 21 9.77 2.14 9.06
CA LYS A 21 9.10 0.87 9.30
C LYS A 21 7.66 1.14 9.75
N LEU A 22 6.68 0.67 8.99
CA LEU A 22 5.26 0.89 9.28
C LEU A 22 4.84 0.18 10.57
N SER A 23 5.22 -1.09 10.73
CA SER A 23 4.85 -1.88 11.90
C SER A 23 5.45 -1.29 13.18
N GLY A 24 4.57 -0.84 14.08
CA GLY A 24 4.94 -0.26 15.37
C GLY A 24 5.39 1.21 15.31
N SER A 25 5.18 1.88 14.17
CA SER A 25 5.39 3.32 14.06
C SER A 25 4.23 4.12 14.65
N ASP A 26 4.52 5.36 15.06
CA ASP A 26 3.50 6.32 15.48
C ASP A 26 2.57 6.65 14.30
N GLU A 27 3.11 6.72 13.08
CA GLU A 27 2.32 6.95 11.86
C GLU A 27 1.29 5.84 11.60
N MET A 28 1.60 4.58 11.94
CA MET A 28 0.61 3.49 11.83
C MET A 28 -0.57 3.74 12.77
N GLN A 29 -0.31 4.21 13.99
CA GLN A 29 -1.38 4.53 14.94
C GLN A 29 -2.17 5.74 14.46
N GLU A 30 -1.51 6.78 13.95
CA GLU A 30 -2.19 7.93 13.34
C GLU A 30 -3.11 7.49 12.19
N ILE A 31 -2.68 6.59 11.32
CA ILE A 31 -3.50 6.08 10.21
C ILE A 31 -4.73 5.31 10.72
N ILE A 32 -4.57 4.50 11.77
CA ILE A 32 -5.70 3.78 12.40
C ILE A 32 -6.69 4.78 13.01
N ASP A 33 -6.20 5.83 13.65
CA ASP A 33 -7.00 6.85 14.32
C ASP A 33 -7.77 7.74 13.32
N LEU A 34 -7.38 7.76 12.03
CA LEU A 34 -8.18 8.35 10.96
C LEU A 34 -9.47 7.58 10.68
N GLN A 35 -9.61 6.35 11.22
CA GLN A 35 -10.76 5.47 11.03
C GLN A 35 -11.18 5.30 9.55
N PRO A 36 -10.26 4.85 8.68
CA PRO A 36 -10.49 4.83 7.25
C PRO A 36 -11.63 3.87 6.87
N ASP A 37 -12.47 4.28 5.92
CA ASP A 37 -13.45 3.36 5.32
C ASP A 37 -12.74 2.31 4.45
N LEU A 38 -11.73 2.74 3.68
CA LEU A 38 -10.95 1.92 2.78
C LEU A 38 -9.45 2.15 2.97
N ILE A 39 -8.67 1.07 2.83
CA ILE A 39 -7.22 1.13 2.64
C ILE A 39 -6.93 0.58 1.24
N VAL A 40 -6.21 1.36 0.43
CA VAL A 40 -5.84 0.96 -0.93
C VAL A 40 -4.33 0.90 -1.06
N THR A 41 -3.81 -0.25 -1.47
CA THR A 41 -2.38 -0.43 -1.75
C THR A 41 -2.15 -0.69 -3.24
N ALA A 42 -1.09 -0.09 -3.77
CA ALA A 42 -0.59 -0.34 -5.12
C ALA A 42 0.93 -0.21 -5.07
N ALA A 43 1.64 -1.33 -5.31
CA ALA A 43 3.11 -1.39 -5.27
C ALA A 43 3.73 -0.79 -3.98
N TYR A 44 3.10 -1.02 -2.82
CA TYR A 44 3.65 -0.63 -1.53
C TYR A 44 4.65 -1.67 -1.03
N GLY A 45 5.84 -1.21 -0.62
CA GLY A 45 6.99 -2.10 -0.39
C GLY A 45 7.12 -2.70 1.00
N GLN A 46 6.37 -2.22 2.00
CA GLN A 46 6.43 -2.75 3.35
C GLN A 46 5.28 -3.72 3.62
N PHE A 47 5.49 -4.66 4.55
CA PHE A 47 4.43 -5.53 5.04
C PHE A 47 3.36 -4.71 5.78
N LEU A 48 2.08 -4.92 5.46
CA LEU A 48 0.97 -4.33 6.19
C LEU A 48 0.60 -5.22 7.39
N PRO A 49 0.74 -4.73 8.63
CA PRO A 49 0.31 -5.48 9.81
C PRO A 49 -1.20 -5.73 9.80
N THR A 50 -1.64 -6.90 10.29
CA THR A 50 -3.06 -7.26 10.39
C THR A 50 -3.89 -6.20 11.11
N LYS A 51 -3.38 -5.61 12.20
CA LYS A 51 -4.05 -4.52 12.92
C LYS A 51 -4.39 -3.32 12.03
N LEU A 52 -3.53 -2.98 11.07
CA LEU A 52 -3.80 -1.90 10.12
C LEU A 52 -4.85 -2.33 9.09
N ILE A 53 -4.73 -3.54 8.55
CA ILE A 53 -5.69 -4.11 7.59
C ILE A 53 -7.11 -4.13 8.18
N GLU A 54 -7.23 -4.60 9.42
CA GLU A 54 -8.50 -4.70 10.16
C GLU A 54 -9.05 -3.35 10.62
N SER A 55 -8.26 -2.27 10.56
CA SER A 55 -8.74 -0.93 10.90
C SER A 55 -9.61 -0.29 9.81
N ALA A 56 -9.57 -0.84 8.58
CA ALA A 56 -10.44 -0.39 7.51
C ALA A 56 -11.89 -0.86 7.76
N LYS A 57 -12.85 0.08 7.78
CA LYS A 57 -14.25 -0.25 8.10
C LYS A 57 -14.94 -1.10 7.03
N ILE A 58 -14.56 -0.92 5.76
CA ILE A 58 -15.15 -1.64 4.62
C ILE A 58 -14.17 -2.68 4.10
N ALA A 59 -12.98 -2.26 3.65
CA ALA A 59 -11.99 -3.17 3.09
C ALA A 59 -10.58 -2.57 3.00
N ALA A 60 -9.58 -3.44 3.14
CA ALA A 60 -8.23 -3.17 2.64
C ALA A 60 -8.05 -3.94 1.32
N ILE A 61 -7.78 -3.22 0.22
CA ILE A 61 -7.65 -3.80 -1.12
C ILE A 61 -6.28 -3.51 -1.72
N ASN A 62 -5.77 -4.44 -2.52
CA ASN A 62 -4.51 -4.30 -3.22
C ASN A 62 -4.69 -4.43 -4.74
N VAL A 63 -4.11 -3.50 -5.49
CA VAL A 63 -3.94 -3.63 -6.94
C VAL A 63 -2.70 -4.49 -7.20
N HIS A 64 -2.91 -5.68 -7.77
CA HIS A 64 -1.82 -6.58 -8.15
C HIS A 64 -1.59 -6.57 -9.65
N GLY A 65 -0.33 -6.63 -10.08
CA GLY A 65 0.07 -6.56 -11.49
C GLY A 65 -0.15 -7.85 -12.29
N SER A 66 -1.13 -8.69 -11.91
CA SER A 66 -1.43 -9.94 -12.62
C SER A 66 -2.85 -10.44 -12.37
N LEU A 67 -3.26 -11.40 -13.20
CA LEU A 67 -4.52 -12.14 -13.03
C LEU A 67 -4.35 -13.22 -11.95
N LEU A 68 -4.68 -12.87 -10.71
CA LEU A 68 -4.66 -13.80 -9.59
C LEU A 68 -5.56 -15.03 -9.86
N PRO A 69 -5.18 -16.23 -9.37
CA PRO A 69 -4.05 -16.51 -8.47
C PRO A 69 -2.69 -16.64 -9.17
N LYS A 70 -2.60 -16.47 -10.50
CA LYS A 70 -1.32 -16.53 -11.23
C LYS A 70 -0.40 -15.39 -10.81
N TYR A 71 0.92 -15.63 -10.87
CA TYR A 71 1.98 -14.62 -10.69
C TYR A 71 1.89 -13.81 -9.39
N ARG A 72 1.53 -14.45 -8.26
CA ARG A 72 1.74 -13.84 -6.93
C ARG A 72 3.23 -13.53 -6.72
N GLY A 73 3.52 -12.47 -5.96
CA GLY A 73 4.90 -12.08 -5.62
C GLY A 73 5.31 -10.74 -6.22
N GLY A 74 6.62 -10.44 -6.14
CA GLY A 74 7.15 -9.09 -6.39
C GLY A 74 7.44 -8.71 -7.85
N ALA A 75 7.41 -9.66 -8.79
CA ALA A 75 7.76 -9.41 -10.21
C ALA A 75 6.73 -10.01 -11.19
N PRO A 76 5.41 -9.77 -11.00
CA PRO A 76 4.36 -10.44 -11.76
C PRO A 76 4.43 -10.20 -13.27
N VAL A 77 4.74 -8.96 -13.67
CA VAL A 77 4.79 -8.54 -15.07
C VAL A 77 5.90 -9.29 -15.80
N GLN A 78 7.09 -9.33 -15.21
CA GLN A 78 8.26 -9.99 -15.76
C GLN A 78 8.01 -11.48 -15.97
N TYR A 79 7.48 -12.17 -14.95
CA TYR A 79 7.17 -13.60 -15.06
C TYR A 79 6.06 -13.89 -16.07
N SER A 80 5.08 -13.00 -16.21
CA SER A 80 4.03 -13.18 -17.22
C SER A 80 4.61 -13.14 -18.64
N ILE A 81 5.56 -12.23 -18.91
CA ILE A 81 6.23 -12.15 -20.22
C ILE A 81 7.14 -13.36 -20.45
N MET A 82 7.87 -13.81 -19.43
CA MET A 82 8.77 -14.97 -19.54
C MET A 82 8.05 -16.28 -19.83
N ASN A 83 6.79 -16.40 -19.42
CA ASN A 83 6.00 -17.63 -19.53
C ASN A 83 5.11 -17.71 -20.78
N GLY A 84 5.10 -16.66 -21.62
CA GLY A 84 4.23 -16.56 -22.81
C GLY A 84 2.75 -16.38 -22.49
#